data_AF-A0A131YSX8-F1
#
_entry.id   AF-A0A131YSX8-F1
#
_cell.length_a   1.000
_cell.length_b   1.000
_cell.length_c   1.000
_cell.angle_alpha   90.00
_cell.angle_beta   90.00
_cell.angle_gamma   90.00
#
_symmetry.space_group_name_H-M   'P 1'
#
loop_
_entity.id
_entity.type
_entity.pdbx_description
1 polymer ?
#
loop_
_entity_poly.entity_id
_entity_poly.type
_entity_poly.pdbx_seq_one_letter_code
_entity_poly.pdbx_strand_id
1 'polypeptide(L)'
;MKEENSVSQSCEETLWYTMVLESEYHNTAALNRVQHQAHYFSTFPFPFQQEQCLNHLRQEIRNLVTQHRDHSFNGRAVARIFHGIGSPCFPAQVWGRVRRFWRGFLDVDFNTIVTIANKELLSLR
;
A
#
# COMPACT_ATOMS: atom_id res chain seq x y z
N MET A 1 9.81 28.17 -23.46
CA MET A 1 10.17 26.75 -23.67
C MET A 1 11.32 26.48 -22.71
N LYS A 2 11.07 26.17 -21.43
CA LYS A 2 10.76 24.82 -20.88
C LYS A 2 11.63 23.76 -21.55
N GLU A 3 12.68 23.29 -20.86
CA GLU A 3 12.79 21.93 -20.32
C GLU A 3 14.21 21.67 -19.76
N GLU A 4 14.49 22.15 -18.54
CA GLU A 4 15.75 21.85 -17.84
C GLU A 4 15.47 21.68 -16.34
N ASN A 5 14.96 20.53 -15.89
CA ASN A 5 15.17 20.07 -14.51
C ASN A 5 14.63 18.65 -14.28
N SER A 6 15.49 17.62 -14.35
CA SER A 6 15.19 16.34 -13.69
C SER A 6 16.35 15.35 -13.56
N VAL A 7 17.58 15.68 -13.98
CA VAL A 7 18.69 14.70 -13.94
C VAL A 7 19.70 14.97 -12.80
N SER A 8 19.61 16.11 -12.12
CA SER A 8 20.69 16.54 -11.20
C SER A 8 20.49 16.21 -9.72
N GLN A 9 19.40 15.54 -9.30
CA GLN A 9 19.17 15.24 -7.88
C GLN A 9 19.68 13.86 -7.41
N SER A 10 20.29 13.05 -8.28
CA SER A 10 20.80 11.72 -7.90
C SER A 10 22.31 11.68 -7.58
N CYS A 11 23.07 12.73 -7.88
CA CYS A 11 24.55 12.66 -7.88
C CYS A 11 25.23 13.32 -6.68
N GLU A 12 24.52 14.08 -5.82
CA GLU A 12 25.13 14.70 -4.63
C GLU A 12 25.05 13.83 -3.35
N GLU A 13 24.28 12.74 -3.38
CA GLU A 13 24.18 11.82 -2.23
C GLU A 13 25.36 10.84 -2.09
N THR A 14 26.31 10.80 -3.03
CA THR A 14 27.45 9.86 -2.91
C THR A 14 28.66 10.49 -2.22
N LEU A 15 28.75 11.82 -2.19
CA LEU A 15 29.94 12.52 -1.67
C LEU A 15 29.92 12.75 -0.14
N TRP A 16 28.74 12.77 0.49
CA TRP A 16 28.66 12.78 1.95
C TRP A 16 29.10 11.45 2.58
N TYR A 17 28.92 10.34 1.87
CA TYR A 17 29.22 9.00 2.37
C TYR A 17 30.73 8.75 2.47
N THR A 18 31.52 9.25 1.51
CA THR A 18 32.98 9.08 1.51
C THR A 18 33.70 10.07 2.43
N MET A 19 33.19 11.30 2.60
CA MET A 19 33.81 12.30 3.47
C MET A 19 33.66 12.01 4.97
N VAL A 20 32.62 11.27 5.38
CA VAL A 20 32.41 10.91 6.79
C VAL A 20 33.25 9.70 7.23
N LEU A 21 33.60 8.81 6.30
CA LEU A 21 34.26 7.53 6.62
C LEU A 21 35.77 7.63 6.88
N GLU A 22 36.47 8.64 6.37
CA GLU A 22 37.94 8.74 6.54
C GLU A 22 38.37 9.44 7.84
N SER A 23 37.48 10.18 8.51
CA SER A 23 37.85 10.95 9.72
C SER A 23 37.70 10.17 11.04
N GLU A 24 36.97 9.05 11.06
CA GLU A 24 36.57 8.38 12.31
C GLU A 24 37.33 7.07 12.60
N TYR A 25 38.33 6.69 11.79
CA TYR A 25 38.93 5.34 11.86
C TYR A 25 39.91 5.09 13.03
N HIS A 26 40.23 6.10 13.85
CA HIS A 26 41.12 5.93 15.01
C HIS A 26 40.43 6.06 16.38
N ASN A 27 39.10 6.09 16.43
CA ASN A 27 38.38 6.19 17.69
C ASN A 27 37.58 4.91 17.96
N THR A 28 38.04 4.10 18.92
CA THR A 28 37.33 2.89 19.37
C THR A 28 35.93 3.17 19.92
N ALA A 29 35.59 4.44 20.22
CA ALA A 29 34.25 4.87 20.55
C ALA A 29 33.29 4.97 19.33
N ALA A 30 33.82 5.13 18.11
CA ALA A 30 33.02 5.22 16.88
C ALA A 30 32.48 3.84 16.45
N LEU A 31 33.26 2.76 16.64
CA LEU A 31 32.83 1.39 16.35
C LEU A 31 31.59 0.97 17.17
N ASN A 32 31.49 1.40 18.44
CA ASN A 32 30.31 1.14 19.26
C ASN A 32 29.06 1.89 18.78
N ARG A 33 29.22 3.07 18.15
CA ARG A 33 28.08 3.78 17.52
C ARG A 33 27.61 3.06 16.27
N VAL A 34 28.52 2.63 15.39
CA VAL A 34 28.18 1.90 14.16
C VAL A 34 27.45 0.58 14.45
N GLN A 35 27.83 -0.14 15.51
CA GLN A 35 27.11 -1.35 15.92
C GLN A 35 25.72 -1.07 16.50
N HIS A 36 25.58 -0.02 17.31
CA HIS A 36 24.25 0.43 17.78
C HIS A 36 23.39 0.92 16.61
N GLN A 37 24.02 1.33 15.50
CA GLN A 37 23.35 1.71 14.27
C GLN A 37 22.76 0.55 13.47
N ALA A 38 23.50 -0.55 13.31
CA ALA A 38 22.97 -1.74 12.64
C ALA A 38 21.78 -2.37 13.38
N HIS A 39 21.72 -2.25 14.70
CA HIS A 39 20.66 -2.87 15.51
C HIS A 39 19.29 -2.19 15.34
N TYR A 40 19.24 -0.86 15.20
CA TYR A 40 17.97 -0.19 14.94
C TYR A 40 17.51 -0.39 13.49
N PHE A 41 18.42 -0.59 12.52
CA PHE A 41 18.04 -0.76 11.11
C PHE A 41 17.33 -2.09 10.86
N SER A 42 17.56 -3.11 11.69
CA SER A 42 16.86 -4.40 11.62
C SER A 42 15.59 -4.50 12.48
N THR A 43 15.36 -3.56 13.39
CA THR A 43 14.26 -3.63 14.39
C THR A 43 13.07 -2.72 14.06
N PHE A 44 13.19 -1.84 13.05
CA PHE A 44 12.04 -1.06 12.59
C PHE A 44 11.30 -1.79 11.46
N PRO A 45 10.14 -2.43 11.73
CA PRO A 45 9.27 -2.85 10.65
C PRO A 45 8.70 -1.55 10.06
N PHE A 46 9.22 -1.09 8.92
CA PHE A 46 8.63 0.03 8.20
C PHE A 46 7.18 -0.34 7.86
N PRO A 47 6.15 0.22 8.53
CA PRO A 47 4.75 -0.18 8.31
C PRO A 47 4.17 0.45 7.02
N PHE A 48 5.03 1.09 6.22
CA PHE A 48 4.63 1.99 5.15
C PHE A 48 3.89 1.25 4.02
N GLN A 49 4.39 0.10 3.56
CA GLN A 49 3.74 -0.65 2.47
C GLN A 49 2.33 -1.14 2.86
N GLN A 50 2.13 -1.58 4.10
CA GLN A 50 0.86 -2.14 4.53
C GLN A 50 -0.24 -1.07 4.62
N GLU A 51 0.10 0.14 5.08
CA GLU A 51 -0.86 1.26 5.08
C GLU A 51 -1.24 1.69 3.66
N GLN A 52 -0.30 1.70 2.71
CA GLN A 52 -0.60 2.07 1.32
C GLN A 52 -1.58 1.10 0.66
N CYS A 53 -1.41 -0.22 0.83
CA CYS A 53 -2.33 -1.21 0.30
C CYS A 53 -3.74 -1.05 0.88
N LEU A 54 -3.87 -0.76 2.18
CA LEU A 54 -5.16 -0.54 2.82
C LEU A 54 -5.84 0.74 2.32
N ASN A 55 -5.08 1.80 2.09
CA ASN A 55 -5.60 3.04 1.52
C ASN A 55 -6.07 2.84 0.08
N HIS A 56 -5.33 2.07 -0.71
CA HIS A 56 -5.75 1.69 -2.06
C HIS A 56 -7.06 0.87 -2.04
N LEU A 57 -7.17 -0.11 -1.14
CA LEU A 57 -8.39 -0.90 -0.97
C LEU A 57 -9.60 -0.02 -0.61
N ARG A 58 -9.46 0.93 0.32
CA ARG A 58 -10.52 1.88 0.66
C ARG A 58 -10.99 2.68 -0.55
N GLN A 59 -10.04 3.20 -1.33
CA GLN A 59 -10.36 3.95 -2.55
C GLN A 59 -11.11 3.08 -3.56
N GLU A 60 -10.65 1.85 -3.81
CA GLU A 60 -11.31 0.94 -4.73
C GLU A 60 -12.71 0.51 -4.26
N ILE A 61 -12.93 0.34 -2.95
CA ILE A 61 -14.27 0.13 -2.38
C ILE A 61 -15.18 1.33 -2.69
N ARG A 62 -14.71 2.55 -2.47
CA ARG A 62 -15.48 3.77 -2.76
C ARG A 62 -15.77 3.90 -4.26
N ASN A 63 -14.79 3.58 -5.11
CA ASN A 63 -14.94 3.58 -6.56
C ASN A 63 -15.99 2.55 -7.03
N LEU A 64 -15.95 1.33 -6.47
CA LEU A 64 -16.94 0.29 -6.74
C LEU A 64 -18.37 0.78 -6.42
N VAL A 65 -18.57 1.33 -5.23
CA VAL A 65 -19.90 1.77 -4.76
C VAL A 65 -20.40 2.97 -5.57
N THR A 66 -19.52 3.92 -5.88
CA THR A 66 -19.88 5.13 -6.63
C THR A 66 -20.11 4.87 -8.12
N GLN A 67 -19.43 3.89 -8.72
CA GLN A 67 -19.63 3.49 -10.11
C GLN A 67 -20.88 2.62 -10.32
N HIS A 68 -21.29 1.87 -9.29
CA HIS A 68 -22.41 0.93 -9.35
C HIS A 68 -23.52 1.31 -8.36
N ARG A 69 -23.96 2.57 -8.35
CA ARG A 69 -24.97 3.06 -7.39
C ARG A 69 -26.33 2.37 -7.49
N ASP A 70 -26.60 1.73 -8.63
CA ASP A 70 -27.82 0.96 -8.87
C ASP A 70 -27.88 -0.33 -8.04
N HIS A 71 -26.74 -0.75 -7.47
CA HIS A 71 -26.64 -1.93 -6.62
C HIS A 71 -26.51 -1.58 -5.14
N SER A 72 -27.29 -2.27 -4.31
CA SER A 72 -27.11 -2.22 -2.86
C SER A 72 -25.98 -3.16 -2.43
N PHE A 73 -24.89 -2.57 -1.94
CA PHE A 73 -23.73 -3.32 -1.45
C PHE A 73 -23.76 -3.51 0.07
N ASN A 74 -23.27 -4.67 0.52
CA ASN A 74 -22.89 -4.94 1.90
C ASN A 74 -21.41 -5.34 1.94
N GLY A 75 -20.74 -5.26 3.10
CA GLY A 75 -19.30 -5.55 3.18
C GLY A 75 -18.92 -6.95 2.71
N ARG A 76 -19.81 -7.94 2.89
CA ARG A 76 -19.60 -9.32 2.44
C ARG A 76 -19.69 -9.47 0.93
N ALA A 77 -20.60 -8.74 0.27
CA ALA A 77 -20.73 -8.69 -1.18
C ALA A 77 -19.50 -8.05 -1.82
N VAL A 78 -19.04 -6.93 -1.26
CA VAL A 78 -17.83 -6.24 -1.70
C VAL A 78 -16.61 -7.16 -1.58
N ALA A 79 -16.43 -7.83 -0.45
CA ALA A 79 -15.34 -8.78 -0.26
C ALA A 79 -15.37 -9.95 -1.26
N ARG A 80 -16.56 -10.46 -1.58
CA ARG A 80 -16.73 -11.50 -2.61
C ARG A 80 -16.33 -11.03 -4.00
N ILE A 81 -16.67 -9.81 -4.39
CA ILE A 81 -16.27 -9.23 -5.68
C ILE A 81 -14.74 -9.15 -5.74
N PHE A 82 -14.10 -8.59 -4.70
CA PHE A 82 -12.65 -8.44 -4.67
C PHE A 82 -11.86 -9.75 -4.60
N HIS A 83 -12.43 -10.80 -4.00
CA HIS A 83 -11.88 -12.16 -4.04
C HIS A 83 -12.27 -12.95 -5.30
N GLY A 84 -13.21 -12.45 -6.09
CA GLY A 84 -13.73 -13.13 -7.28
C GLY A 84 -14.57 -14.37 -6.99
N ILE A 85 -15.32 -14.35 -5.89
CA ILE A 85 -16.24 -15.43 -5.49
C ILE A 85 -17.66 -15.05 -5.90
N GLY A 86 -18.17 -15.68 -6.97
CA GLY A 86 -19.53 -15.42 -7.48
C GLY A 86 -20.61 -15.68 -6.44
N SER A 87 -21.64 -14.83 -6.39
CA SER A 87 -22.83 -15.02 -5.55
C SER A 87 -24.10 -14.93 -6.39
N PRO A 88 -25.27 -15.35 -5.87
CA PRO A 88 -26.54 -15.21 -6.59
C PRO A 88 -26.81 -13.78 -7.07
N CYS A 89 -26.50 -12.76 -6.24
CA CYS A 89 -26.66 -11.35 -6.60
C CYS A 89 -25.50 -10.80 -7.45
N PHE A 90 -24.32 -11.41 -7.37
CA PHE A 90 -23.10 -10.97 -8.05
C PHE A 90 -22.47 -12.16 -8.81
N PRO A 91 -23.10 -12.65 -9.90
CA PRO A 91 -22.66 -13.85 -10.61
C PRO A 91 -21.34 -13.61 -11.34
N ALA A 92 -20.44 -14.61 -11.28
CA ALA A 92 -19.11 -14.52 -11.88
C ALA A 92 -19.12 -14.29 -13.40
N GLN A 93 -20.15 -14.77 -14.12
CA GLN A 93 -20.31 -14.56 -15.55
C GLN A 93 -20.47 -13.08 -15.94
N VAL A 94 -21.08 -12.28 -15.04
CA VAL A 94 -21.30 -10.85 -15.24
C VAL A 94 -20.16 -10.06 -14.62
N TRP A 95 -19.92 -10.27 -13.32
CA TRP A 95 -18.95 -9.49 -12.54
C TRP A 95 -17.50 -9.83 -12.84
N GLY A 96 -17.21 -11.04 -13.33
CA GLY A 96 -15.88 -11.44 -13.78
C GLY A 96 -15.35 -10.67 -14.99
N ARG A 97 -16.23 -9.97 -15.72
CA ARG A 97 -15.83 -9.06 -16.81
C ARG A 97 -15.26 -7.75 -16.27
N VAL A 98 -15.62 -7.36 -15.04
CA VAL A 98 -15.17 -6.13 -14.40
C VAL A 98 -13.82 -6.37 -13.71
N ARG A 99 -12.77 -6.53 -14.52
CA ARG A 99 -11.42 -6.92 -14.07
C ARG A 99 -10.77 -5.97 -13.07
N ARG A 100 -11.23 -4.71 -13.00
CA ARG A 100 -10.74 -3.72 -12.03
C ARG A 100 -11.03 -4.17 -10.60
N PHE A 101 -12.22 -4.69 -10.34
CA PHE A 101 -12.64 -5.07 -8.99
C PHE A 101 -12.57 -6.59 -8.80
N TRP A 102 -12.87 -7.37 -9.83
CA TRP A 102 -12.90 -8.82 -9.72
C TRP A 102 -11.51 -9.42 -9.55
N ARG A 103 -11.29 -10.16 -8.45
CA ARG A 103 -9.97 -10.75 -8.09
C ARG A 103 -8.84 -9.72 -7.93
N GLY A 104 -9.18 -8.45 -7.64
CA GLY A 104 -8.19 -7.37 -7.51
C GLY A 104 -7.42 -7.37 -6.19
N PHE A 105 -7.94 -8.01 -5.13
CA PHE A 105 -7.33 -8.02 -3.79
C PHE A 105 -7.31 -9.43 -3.20
N LEU A 106 -6.66 -10.36 -3.89
CA LEU A 106 -6.51 -11.75 -3.42
C LEU A 106 -5.54 -11.86 -2.23
N ASP A 107 -4.57 -10.95 -2.14
CA ASP A 107 -3.54 -10.96 -1.09
C ASP A 107 -4.06 -10.43 0.26
N VAL A 108 -5.26 -9.84 0.29
CA VAL A 108 -5.88 -9.29 1.50
C VAL A 108 -6.90 -10.28 2.05
N ASP A 109 -6.85 -10.55 3.35
CA ASP A 109 -7.80 -11.43 4.01
C ASP A 109 -9.26 -11.00 3.78
N PHE A 110 -10.12 -11.99 3.57
CA PHE A 110 -11.52 -11.79 3.27
C PHE A 110 -12.23 -10.97 4.37
N ASN A 111 -12.00 -11.28 5.64
CA ASN A 111 -12.65 -10.60 6.76
C ASN A 111 -12.12 -9.18 6.95
N THR A 112 -10.83 -8.96 6.64
CA THR A 112 -10.25 -7.62 6.60
C THR A 112 -10.99 -6.74 5.59
N ILE A 113 -11.22 -7.24 4.37
CA ILE A 113 -11.99 -6.50 3.35
C ILE A 113 -13.43 -6.24 3.83
N VAL A 114 -14.11 -7.23 4.42
CA VAL A 114 -15.48 -7.04 4.97
C VAL A 114 -15.51 -5.91 5.99
N THR A 115 -14.55 -5.88 6.92
CA THR A 115 -14.48 -4.89 7.99
C THR A 115 -14.27 -3.47 7.43
N ILE A 116 -13.34 -3.33 6.49
CA ILE A 116 -13.05 -2.04 5.83
C ILE A 116 -14.24 -1.61 4.98
N ALA A 117 -14.81 -2.52 4.19
CA ALA A 117 -15.96 -2.23 3.34
C ALA A 117 -17.17 -1.76 4.14
N ASN A 118 -17.47 -2.37 5.29
CA ASN A 118 -18.55 -1.89 6.16
C ASN A 118 -18.30 -0.45 6.65
N LYS A 119 -17.06 -0.10 7.02
CA LYS A 119 -16.71 1.27 7.43
C LYS A 119 -16.89 2.26 6.29
N GLU A 120 -16.41 1.94 5.08
CA GLU A 120 -16.56 2.81 3.91
C GLU A 120 -18.01 2.95 3.47
N LEU A 121 -18.80 1.86 3.50
CA LEU A 121 -20.22 1.90 3.16
C LEU A 121 -21.04 2.76 4.14
N LEU A 122 -20.69 2.75 5.43
CA LEU A 122 -21.31 3.64 6.41
C LEU A 122 -20.90 5.10 6.20
N SER A 123 -19.67 5.35 5.74
CA SER A 123 -19.20 6.71 5.43
C SER A 123 -19.81 7.30 4.15
N LEU A 124 -20.32 6.46 3.24
CA LEU A 124 -20.90 6.88 1.95
C LEU A 124 -22.43 7.04 1.99
N ARG A 125 -23.08 6.61 3.07
CA ARG A 125 -24.51 6.78 3.33
C ARG A 125 -24.78 8.12 3.98
#